data_AF-A0A1M6NL31-F1
#
_entry.id   AF-A0A1M6NL31-F1
#
_cell.length_a   1.000
_cell.length_b   1.000
_cell.length_c   1.000
_cell.angle_alpha   90.00
_cell.angle_beta   90.00
_cell.angle_gamma   90.00
#
_symmetry.space_group_name_H-M   'P 1'
#
loop_
_entity.id
_entity.type
_entity.pdbx_description
1 polymer ?
#
loop_
_entity_poly.entity_id
_entity_poly.type
_entity_poly.pdbx_seq_one_letter_code
_entity_poly.pdbx_strand_id
1 'polypeptide(L)' 'MKMEELKKIEDKIEYLRKCLHESIDNNESLLVKQVIFLSQQLDEVLNEYNNIKNELNMGFGI' A
#
# COMPACT_ATOMS: atom_id res chain seq x y z
N MET A 1 -7.80 4.90 18.35
CA MET A 1 -8.44 5.08 17.03
C MET A 1 -7.43 5.19 15.90
N LYS A 2 -6.61 6.26 15.77
CA LYS A 2 -5.67 6.40 14.62
C LYS A 2 -4.65 5.25 14.44
N MET A 3 -4.21 4.60 15.53
CA MET A 3 -3.25 3.49 15.47
C MET A 3 -3.81 2.19 14.87
N GLU A 4 -5.10 1.92 15.08
CA GLU A 4 -5.76 0.72 14.52
C GLU A 4 -6.01 0.87 13.01
N GLU A 5 -6.26 2.10 12.55
CA GLU A 5 -6.39 2.38 11.12
C GLU A 5 -5.04 2.25 10.41
N LEU A 6 -3.97 2.73 11.05
CA LEU A 6 -2.60 2.58 10.57
C LEU A 6 -2.24 1.09 10.38
N LYS A 7 -2.59 0.26 11.36
CA LYS A 7 -2.33 -1.18 11.32
C LYS A 7 -3.11 -1.89 10.19
N LYS A 8 -4.36 -1.50 9.97
CA LYS A 8 -5.18 -2.02 8.85
C LYS A 8 -4.62 -1.63 7.49
N ILE A 9 -4.04 -0.44 7.38
CA ILE A 9 -3.38 0.03 6.15
C ILE A 9 -2.08 -0.75 5.93
N GLU A 10 -1.29 -0.99 6.98
CA GLU A 10 -0.08 -1.83 6.91
C GLU A 10 -0.40 -3.27 6.46
N ASP A 11 -1.44 -3.89 7.02
CA ASP A 11 -1.90 -5.23 6.62
C ASP A 11 -2.32 -5.27 5.13
N LYS A 12 -3.00 -4.21 4.64
CA LYS A 12 -3.37 -4.09 3.21
C LYS A 12 -2.14 -3.92 2.31
N ILE A 13 -1.16 -3.13 2.73
CA ILE A 13 0.10 -2.95 2.00
C ILE A 13 0.83 -4.29 1.87
N GLU A 14 0.92 -5.06 2.95
CA GLU A 14 1.58 -6.36 2.93
C GLU A 14 0.84 -7.37 2.03
N TYR A 15 -0.48 -7.39 2.09
CA TYR A 15 -1.31 -8.23 1.23
C TYR A 15 -1.12 -7.91 -0.26
N LEU A 16 -1.19 -6.62 -0.63
CA LEU A 16 -1.02 -6.19 -2.02
C LEU A 16 0.38 -6.50 -2.55
N ARG A 17 1.43 -6.36 -1.71
CA ARG A 17 2.80 -6.75 -2.08
C ARG A 17 2.93 -8.25 -2.35
N LYS A 18 2.30 -9.11 -1.54
CA LYS A 18 2.27 -10.56 -1.78
C LYS A 18 1.57 -10.90 -3.08
N CYS A 19 0.39 -10.33 -3.33
CA CYS A 19 -0.33 -10.55 -4.59
C CYS A 19 0.46 -10.06 -5.81
N LEU A 20 1.18 -8.94 -5.70
CA LEU A 20 2.04 -8.44 -6.77
C LEU A 20 3.18 -9.41 -7.06
N HIS A 21 3.89 -9.87 -6.03
CA HIS A 21 4.97 -10.84 -6.17
C HIS A 21 4.48 -12.17 -6.76
N GLU A 22 3.37 -12.72 -6.26
CA GLU A 22 2.80 -13.98 -6.79
C GLU A 22 2.31 -13.85 -8.23
N SER A 23 1.78 -12.68 -8.60
CA SER A 23 1.40 -12.39 -9.99
C SER A 23 2.64 -12.35 -10.88
N ILE A 24 3.73 -11.70 -10.41
CA ILE A 24 5.00 -11.60 -11.13
C ILE A 24 5.65 -12.99 -11.32
N ASP A 25 5.64 -13.84 -10.29
CA ASP A 25 6.28 -15.16 -10.32
C ASP A 25 5.55 -16.17 -11.22
N ASN A 26 4.21 -16.07 -11.37
CA ASN A 26 3.41 -17.12 -12.01
C ASN A 26 3.03 -16.89 -13.48
N ASN A 27 3.39 -15.77 -14.14
CA ASN A 27 2.92 -15.50 -15.50
C ASN A 27 3.94 -14.82 -16.42
N GLU A 28 4.69 -15.60 -17.21
CA GLU A 28 5.70 -15.11 -18.15
C GLU A 28 5.16 -14.18 -19.28
N SER A 29 3.84 -14.08 -19.51
CA SER A 29 3.33 -13.44 -20.74
C SER A 29 2.12 -12.49 -20.63
N LEU A 30 1.57 -12.17 -19.45
CA LEU A 30 0.37 -11.28 -19.38
C LEU A 30 0.44 -10.14 -18.36
N LEU A 31 1.62 -9.86 -17.80
CA LEU A 31 1.72 -9.13 -16.54
C LEU A 31 1.71 -7.61 -16.57
N VAL A 32 1.78 -6.96 -17.71
CA VAL A 32 1.95 -5.50 -17.68
C VAL A 32 0.72 -4.79 -17.07
N LYS A 33 -0.50 -5.18 -17.43
CA LYS A 33 -1.70 -4.48 -16.91
C LYS A 33 -2.03 -4.81 -15.45
N GLN A 34 -1.90 -6.07 -15.03
CA GLN A 34 -2.19 -6.45 -13.64
C GLN A 34 -1.12 -5.94 -12.67
N VAL A 35 0.16 -5.98 -13.08
CA VAL A 35 1.25 -5.43 -12.27
C VAL A 35 1.14 -3.90 -12.20
N ILE A 36 0.83 -3.21 -13.30
CA ILE A 36 0.56 -1.75 -13.27
C ILE A 36 -0.62 -1.44 -12.34
N PHE A 37 -1.72 -2.19 -12.44
CA PHE A 37 -2.90 -1.96 -11.62
C PHE A 37 -2.63 -2.17 -10.12
N LEU A 38 -1.94 -3.27 -9.77
CA LEU A 38 -1.55 -3.55 -8.38
C LEU A 38 -0.52 -2.54 -7.87
N SER A 39 0.42 -2.09 -8.71
CA SER A 39 1.37 -1.03 -8.36
C SER A 39 0.65 0.29 -8.08
N GLN A 40 -0.31 0.67 -8.91
CA GLN A 40 -1.11 1.90 -8.71
C GLN A 40 -1.90 1.86 -7.41
N GLN A 41 -2.51 0.71 -7.08
CA GLN A 41 -3.20 0.55 -5.80
C GLN A 41 -2.23 0.61 -4.62
N LEU A 42 -1.02 0.06 -4.77
CA LEU A 42 0.00 0.13 -3.72
C LEU A 42 0.46 1.57 -3.48
N ASP A 43 0.67 2.35 -4.55
CA ASP A 43 1.01 3.77 -4.48
C ASP A 43 -0.08 4.60 -3.79
N GLU A 44 -1.36 4.36 -4.10
CA GLU A 44 -2.48 5.04 -3.43
C GLU A 44 -2.49 4.75 -1.93
N VAL A 45 -2.36 3.49 -1.53
CA VAL A 45 -2.38 3.09 -0.11
C VAL A 45 -1.14 3.63 0.63
N LEU A 46 0.03 3.68 -0.02
CA LEU A 46 1.23 4.30 0.54
C LEU A 46 1.07 5.82 0.72
N ASN A 47 0.41 6.49 -0.22
CA ASN A 47 0.10 7.91 -0.10
C ASN A 47 -0.89 8.17 1.05
N GLU A 48 -1.92 7.34 1.20
CA GLU A 48 -2.84 7.42 2.34
C GLU A 48 -2.11 7.22 3.67
N TYR A 49 -1.25 6.20 3.76
CA TYR A 49 -0.41 5.95 4.93
C TYR A 49 0.47 7.16 5.26
N ASN A 50 1.17 7.70 4.27
CA ASN A 50 2.05 8.85 4.44
C ASN A 50 1.27 10.10 4.84
N ASN A 51 0.08 10.32 4.27
CA ASN A 51 -0.76 11.44 4.64
C ASN A 51 -1.20 11.34 6.11
N ILE A 52 -1.71 10.18 6.52
CA ILE A 52 -2.14 9.92 7.90
C ILE A 52 -0.96 10.05 8.88
N LYS A 53 0.21 9.52 8.50
CA LYS A 53 1.45 9.65 9.29
C LYS A 53 1.90 11.10 9.39
N ASN A 54 1.78 11.88 8.33
CA ASN A 54 2.13 13.29 8.33
C ASN A 54 1.15 14.12 9.17
N GLU A 55 -0.15 13.83 9.10
CA GLU A 55 -1.18 14.43 9.98
C GLU A 55 -0.97 14.06 11.46
N LEU A 56 -0.50 12.85 11.74
CA LEU A 56 -0.11 12.42 13.09
C LEU A 56 1.15 13.16 13.59
N ASN A 57 2.13 13.38 12.72
CA ASN A 57 3.34 14.13 13.05
C ASN A 57 3.08 15.65 13.18
N MET A 58 2.15 16.23 12.43
CA MET A 58 1.76 17.64 12.58
C MET A 58 0.97 17.93 13.87
N GLY A 59 0.45 16.90 14.56
CA GLY A 59 -0.22 17.04 15.86
C GLY A 59 0.71 17.14 17.08
N PHE A 60 2.03 16.97 16.89
CA PHE A 60 3.04 17.04 17.96
C PHE A 60 4.06 18.18 17.75
N GLY A 61 3.77 19.11 16.86
CA GLY A 61 4.67 20.19 16.49
C GLY A 61 4.12 21.59 16.67
N ILE A 62 3.52 21.92 17.83
CA ILE A 62 3.56 23.26 18.47
C ILE A 62 3.43 23.07 19.98
#